data_AF-A0A972LEB8-F1
#
_entry.id   AF-A0A972LEB8-F1
#
_cell.length_a   1.000
_cell.length_b   1.000
_cell.length_c   1.000
_cell.angle_alpha   90.00
_cell.angle_beta   90.00
_cell.angle_gamma   90.00
#
_symmetry.space_group_name_H-M   'P 1'
#
loop_
_entity.id
_entity.type
_entity.pdbx_description
1 polymer ?
#
loop_
_entity_poly.entity_id
_entity_poly.type
_entity_poly.pdbx_seq_one_letter_code
_entity_poly.pdbx_strand_id
1 'polypeptide(L)' 'RASKKLAGIDPDDIELLALALKLKIPIWSNDHHFQKASIEVSTTAQLLKVLGL' A
#
# COMPACT_ATOMS: atom_id res chain seq x y z
N ARG A 1 -14.11 10.09 6.40
CA ARG A 1 -14.90 9.26 5.46
C ARG A 1 -13.92 8.44 4.63
N ALA A 2 -14.18 7.13 4.43
CA ALA A 2 -13.32 6.22 3.67
C ALA A 2 -13.01 6.75 2.25
N SER A 3 -13.98 7.41 1.62
CA SER A 3 -13.86 8.02 0.30
C SER A 3 -12.72 9.04 0.14
N LYS A 4 -12.35 9.79 1.19
CA LYS A 4 -11.20 10.72 1.12
C LYS A 4 -9.85 10.01 1.11
N LYS A 5 -9.76 8.79 1.63
CA LYS A 5 -8.54 7.97 1.63
C LYS A 5 -8.35 7.20 0.32
N LEU A 6 -9.41 7.05 -0.48
CA LEU A 6 -9.43 6.33 -1.75
C LEU A 6 -9.38 7.26 -2.96
N ALA A 7 -9.38 8.58 -2.74
CA ALA A 7 -9.33 9.56 -3.83
C ALA A 7 -7.94 9.53 -4.51
N GLY A 8 -7.91 9.13 -5.79
CA GLY A 8 -6.68 9.02 -6.58
C GLY A 8 -5.99 7.65 -6.52
N ILE A 9 -6.68 6.64 -6.00
CA ILE A 9 -6.25 5.23 -6.05
C ILE A 9 -6.92 4.59 -7.27
N ASP A 10 -6.16 3.79 -8.00
CA ASP A 10 -6.69 3.00 -9.11
C ASP A 10 -7.85 2.12 -8.62
N PRO A 11 -8.99 2.06 -9.33
CA PRO A 11 -10.10 1.17 -8.98
C PRO A 11 -9.68 -0.26 -8.66
N ASP A 12 -8.66 -0.78 -9.36
CA ASP A 12 -8.20 -2.16 -9.18
C ASP A 12 -7.43 -2.36 -7.86
N ASP A 13 -6.88 -1.29 -7.27
CA ASP A 13 -6.13 -1.31 -6.01
C ASP A 13 -7.00 -1.17 -4.75
N ILE A 14 -8.29 -0.85 -4.93
CA ILE A 14 -9.20 -0.55 -3.82
C ILE A 14 -9.35 -1.75 -2.87
N GLU A 15 -9.52 -2.95 -3.40
CA GLU A 15 -9.74 -4.15 -2.59
C GLU A 15 -8.49 -4.50 -1.77
N LEU A 16 -7.32 -4.44 -2.39
CA LEU A 16 -6.04 -4.69 -1.72
C LEU A 16 -5.82 -3.69 -0.58
N LEU A 17 -6.03 -2.39 -0.84
CA LEU A 17 -5.88 -1.37 0.19
C LEU A 17 -6.92 -1.54 1.31
N ALA A 18 -8.17 -1.85 0.96
CA ALA A 18 -9.22 -2.08 1.95
C ALA A 18 -8.88 -3.24 2.88
N LEU A 19 -8.35 -4.34 2.32
CA LEU A 19 -7.91 -5.50 3.07
C LEU A 19 -6.72 -5.15 3.98
N ALA A 20 -5.70 -4.48 3.45
CA ALA A 20 -4.52 -4.11 4.22
C ALA A 20 -4.86 -3.16 5.37
N LEU A 21 -5.72 -2.16 5.15
CA LEU A 21 -6.23 -1.26 6.19
C LEU A 21 -7.06 -2.00 7.25
N LYS A 22 -7.88 -2.97 6.84
CA LYS A 22 -8.70 -3.78 7.75
C LYS A 22 -7.85 -4.66 8.66
N LEU A 23 -6.80 -5.27 8.11
CA LEU A 23 -5.88 -6.15 8.81
C LEU A 23 -4.73 -5.40 9.52
N LYS A 24 -4.56 -4.11 9.22
CA LYS A 24 -3.45 -3.26 9.72
C LYS A 24 -2.06 -3.83 9.37
N ILE A 25 -1.91 -4.31 8.14
CA ILE A 25 -0.65 -4.87 7.63
C ILE A 25 -0.05 -3.98 6.54
N PRO A 26 1.29 -3.89 6.43
CA PRO A 26 1.93 -3.12 5.38
C PRO A 26 1.61 -3.70 3.99
N ILE A 27 1.65 -2.85 2.97
CA ILE A 27 1.57 -3.26 1.57
C ILE A 27 2.98 -3.42 1.03
N TRP A 28 3.24 -4.51 0.31
CA TRP A 28 4.39 -4.59 -0.57
C TRP A 28 3.96 -4.21 -1.99
N SER A 29 4.46 -3.08 -2.48
CA SER A 29 4.24 -2.65 -3.86
C SER A 29 5.33 -1.68 -4.30
N ASN A 30 5.63 -1.69 -5.60
CA ASN A 30 6.43 -0.62 -6.24
C ASN A 30 5.55 0.48 -6.85
N ASP A 31 4.22 0.32 -6.77
CA ASP A 31 3.30 1.30 -7.32
C ASP A 31 3.22 2.55 -6.43
N HIS A 32 3.43 3.69 -7.07
CA HIS A 32 3.34 5.01 -6.45
C HIS A 32 1.92 5.37 -5.99
N HIS A 33 0.88 4.71 -6.51
CA HIS A 33 -0.51 4.94 -6.10
C HIS A 33 -0.74 4.69 -4.60
N PHE A 34 0.01 3.75 -4.00
CA PHE A 34 -0.08 3.47 -2.56
C PHE A 34 0.66 4.48 -1.68
N GLN A 35 1.49 5.37 -2.22
CA GLN A 35 2.27 6.32 -1.40
C GLN A 35 1.40 7.31 -0.62
N LYS A 36 0.19 7.59 -1.12
CA LYS A 36 -0.77 8.47 -0.44
C LYS A 36 -1.65 7.73 0.55
N ALA A 37 -1.58 6.41 0.60
CA ALA A 37 -2.34 5.62 1.55
C ALA A 37 -1.78 5.83 2.96
N SER A 38 -2.66 5.88 3.97
CA SER A 38 -2.26 5.98 5.38
C SER A 38 -1.76 4.65 5.95
N ILE A 39 -0.99 3.90 5.17
CA ILE A 39 -0.47 2.57 5.51
C ILE A 39 0.99 2.51 5.08
N GLU A 40 1.78 1.72 5.81
CA GLU A 40 3.18 1.51 5.41
C GLU A 40 3.24 0.74 4.10
N VAL A 41 4.08 1.22 3.18
CA VAL A 41 4.31 0.59 1.88
C VAL A 41 5.81 0.35 1.74
N SER A 42 6.18 -0.91 1.51
CA SER A 42 7.56 -1.31 1.23
C SER A 42 7.71 -1.63 -0.26
N THR A 43 8.72 -1.06 -0.89
CA THR A 43 9.14 -1.42 -2.25
C THR A 43 9.93 -2.71 -2.25
N THR A 44 10.06 -3.36 -3.40
CA THR A 44 10.92 -4.53 -3.54
C THR A 44 12.35 -4.23 -3.11
N ALA A 45 12.89 -3.06 -3.46
CA ALA A 45 14.25 -2.66 -3.06
C ALA A 45 14.40 -2.55 -1.53
N GLN A 46 13.37 -2.04 -0.83
CA GLN A 46 13.39 -1.99 0.64
C GLN A 46 13.33 -3.39 1.25
N LEU A 47 12.50 -4.29 0.70
CA LEU A 47 12.43 -5.67 1.18
C LEU A 47 13.74 -6.45 0.94
N LEU A 48 14.36 -6.30 -0.23
CA LEU A 48 15.66 -6.91 -0.51
C LEU A 48 16.72 -6.46 0.50
N LYS A 49 16.77 -5.15 0.80
CA LYS A 49 17.67 -4.60 1.82
C LYS A 49 17.42 -5.19 3.21
N VAL A 50 16.16 -5.39 3.60
CA VAL A 50 15.80 -6.04 4.88
C VAL A 50 16.23 -7.50 4.91
N LEU A 51 16.17 -8.20 3.77
CA LEU A 51 16.57 -9.60 3.63
C LEU A 51 18.09 -9.79 3.42
N GLY A 52 18.86 -8.70 3.26
CA GLY A 52 20.29 -8.77 2.99
C GLY A 52 20.64 -9.22 1.57
N LEU A 53 19.72 -8.99 0.61
CA LEU A 53 19.86 -9.30 -0.81
C LEU A 53 20.19 -8.07 -1.65
#